data_AF-A0AAV4G8J2-F1
#
_entry.id   AF-A0AAV4G8J2-F1
#
_cell.length_a   1.000
_cell.length_b   1.000
_cell.length_c   1.000
_cell.angle_alpha   90.00
_cell.angle_beta   90.00
_cell.angle_gamma   90.00
#
_symmetry.space_group_name_H-M   'P 1'
#
loop_
_entity.id
_entity.type
_entity.pdbx_description
1 polymer ?
#
loop_
_entity_poly.entity_id
_entity_poly.type
_entity_poly.pdbx_seq_one_letter_code
_entity_poly.pdbx_strand_id
1 'polypeptide(L)'
;MDVPSPDAPTDYTYPDHILLLNRNILIMENVNIVPSLPPRDFRVHSSPLRIQGGTGVQTRIYAMLYERMNDSSGRLSSQSWLSLFLFLYVVSSVLKNLTE
;
A
#
# COMPACT_ATOMS: atom_id res chain seq x y z
N MET A 1 7.64 -14.87 6.47
CA MET A 1 9.02 -14.60 6.96
C MET A 1 9.97 -14.75 5.78
N ASP A 2 11.07 -14.00 5.75
CA ASP A 2 12.11 -14.04 4.70
C ASP A 2 13.21 -15.09 4.97
N VAL A 3 12.97 -15.98 5.93
CA VAL A 3 13.85 -17.08 6.32
C VAL A 3 13.24 -18.44 5.95
N PRO A 4 14.05 -19.52 5.91
CA PRO A 4 13.59 -20.86 5.54
C PRO A 4 12.59 -21.52 6.50
N SER A 5 12.52 -21.06 7.75
CA SER A 5 11.70 -21.63 8.80
C SER A 5 11.36 -20.55 9.83
N PRO A 6 10.15 -20.54 10.44
CA PRO A 6 9.86 -19.73 11.61
C PRO A 6 10.66 -20.20 12.84
N ASP A 7 10.89 -21.50 12.97
CA ASP A 7 11.66 -22.09 14.06
C ASP A 7 13.16 -21.92 13.90
N ALA A 8 13.86 -21.88 15.03
CA ALA A 8 15.32 -21.84 15.08
C ALA A 8 15.93 -23.11 14.46
N PRO A 9 17.03 -23.00 13.68
CA PRO A 9 17.60 -24.14 12.95
C PRO A 9 18.19 -25.23 13.85
N THR A 10 18.41 -24.93 15.13
CA THR A 10 18.94 -25.85 16.15
C THR A 10 17.85 -26.46 17.03
N ASP A 11 16.60 -26.04 16.90
CA ASP A 11 15.48 -26.54 17.69
C ASP A 11 14.62 -27.50 16.86
N TYR A 12 14.78 -28.79 17.12
CA TYR A 12 14.07 -29.86 16.41
C TYR A 12 12.69 -30.18 17.03
N THR A 13 12.25 -29.40 18.03
CA THR A 13 10.89 -29.52 18.57
C THR A 13 9.87 -28.70 17.78
N TYR A 14 10.32 -27.81 16.90
CA TYR A 14 9.50 -26.97 16.01
C TYR A 14 8.34 -26.25 16.73
N PRO A 15 8.60 -25.53 17.84
CA PRO A 15 7.57 -24.95 18.69
C PRO A 15 6.64 -23.98 17.94
N ASP A 16 7.14 -23.20 16.99
CA ASP A 16 6.34 -22.23 16.22
C ASP A 16 5.44 -22.95 15.21
N HIS A 17 5.94 -23.96 14.49
CA HIS A 17 5.10 -24.80 13.64
C HIS A 17 3.97 -25.46 14.44
N ILE A 18 4.29 -26.07 15.58
CA ILE A 18 3.30 -26.73 16.44
C ILE A 18 2.26 -25.72 16.93
N LEU A 19 2.70 -24.56 17.41
CA LEU A 19 1.80 -23.55 17.94
C LEU A 19 0.86 -22.98 16.86
N LEU A 20 1.40 -22.60 15.70
CA LEU A 20 0.66 -21.94 14.63
C LEU A 20 -0.27 -22.90 13.89
N LEU A 21 0.23 -24.08 13.49
CA LEU A 21 -0.55 -25.04 12.71
C LEU A 21 -1.66 -25.70 13.54
N ASN A 22 -1.44 -25.96 14.85
CA ASN A 22 -2.53 -26.42 15.74
C ASN A 22 -3.65 -25.39 15.91
N ARG A 23 -3.37 -24.11 15.65
CA ARG A 23 -4.35 -23.02 15.62
C ARG A 23 -4.90 -22.75 14.23
N ASN A 24 -4.59 -23.60 13.25
CA ASN A 24 -4.98 -23.45 11.85
C ASN A 24 -4.51 -22.12 11.23
N ILE A 25 -3.34 -21.64 11.65
CA ILE A 25 -2.68 -20.44 11.10
C ILE A 25 -1.64 -20.90 10.09
N LEU A 26 -1.77 -20.44 8.85
CA LEU A 26 -0.84 -20.76 7.77
C LEU A 26 0.51 -20.05 7.96
N ILE A 27 1.58 -20.75 7.59
CA ILE A 27 2.95 -20.24 7.63
C ILE A 27 3.40 -19.97 6.19
N MET A 28 4.04 -18.81 5.98
CA MET A 28 4.68 -18.45 4.71
C MET A 28 6.17 -18.23 4.95
N GLU A 29 6.99 -19.09 4.36
CA GLU A 29 8.45 -19.14 4.50
C GLU A 29 9.13 -18.65 3.22
N ASN A 30 10.42 -18.32 3.30
CA ASN A 30 11.23 -17.85 2.16
C ASN A 30 10.59 -16.68 1.37
N VAL A 31 9.85 -15.81 2.05
CA VAL A 31 9.17 -14.69 1.41
C VAL A 31 10.19 -13.60 1.07
N ASN A 32 10.33 -13.27 -0.21
CA ASN A 32 11.17 -12.12 -0.60
C ASN A 32 10.47 -10.80 -0.22
N ILE A 33 11.01 -10.11 0.79
CA ILE A 33 10.51 -8.79 1.22
C ILE A 33 11.28 -7.71 0.47
N VAL A 34 10.62 -7.04 -0.46
CA VAL A 34 11.25 -5.99 -1.27
C VAL A 34 11.39 -4.67 -0.50
N PRO A 35 12.48 -3.91 -0.66
CA PRO A 35 12.68 -2.64 0.05
C PRO A 35 11.60 -1.56 -0.22
N SER A 36 10.89 -1.68 -1.33
CA SER A 36 9.79 -0.76 -1.71
C SER A 36 8.47 -1.07 -1.01
N LEU A 37 8.36 -2.21 -0.31
CA LEU A 37 7.15 -2.56 0.43
C LEU A 37 7.06 -1.68 1.70
N PRO A 38 5.98 -0.91 1.90
CA PRO A 38 5.82 -0.14 3.13
C PRO A 38 5.68 -1.08 4.33
N PRO A 39 6.04 -0.64 5.55
CA PRO A 39 5.98 -1.48 6.74
C PRO A 39 4.56 -1.86 7.18
N ARG A 40 3.53 -1.20 6.65
CA ARG A 40 2.11 -1.41 6.97
C ARG A 40 1.22 -0.98 5.80
N ASP A 41 -0.08 -1.17 5.95
CA ASP A 41 -1.13 -0.72 5.03
C ASP A 41 -1.06 -1.35 3.63
N PHE A 42 -0.63 -2.61 3.57
CA PHE A 42 -0.71 -3.46 2.38
C PHE A 42 -1.52 -4.73 2.69
N ARG A 43 -2.07 -5.36 1.65
CA ARG A 43 -2.69 -6.68 1.76
C ARG A 43 -1.79 -7.73 1.14
N VAL A 44 -1.54 -8.82 1.86
CA VAL A 44 -0.80 -9.99 1.34
C VAL A 44 -1.76 -10.95 0.67
N HIS A 45 -1.38 -11.43 -0.51
CA HIS A 45 -2.06 -12.49 -1.22
C HIS A 45 -1.11 -13.65 -1.47
N SER A 46 -1.60 -14.84 -1.18
CA SER A 46 -0.96 -16.12 -1.48
C SER A 46 -2.05 -17.11 -1.85
N SER A 47 -1.87 -17.79 -2.97
CA SER A 47 -2.81 -18.80 -3.47
C SER A 47 -2.06 -20.10 -3.69
N PRO A 48 -2.06 -21.03 -2.72
CA PRO A 48 -1.44 -22.34 -2.89
C PRO A 48 -2.19 -23.15 -3.94
N LEU A 49 -1.47 -23.98 -4.70
CA LEU A 49 -2.10 -24.99 -5.56
C LEU A 49 -2.88 -25.98 -4.69
N ARG A 50 -4.09 -26.33 -5.13
CA ARG A 50 -4.92 -27.31 -4.43
C ARG A 50 -4.43 -28.72 -4.74
N ILE A 51 -3.56 -29.24 -3.89
CA ILE A 51 -3.05 -30.62 -3.95
C ILE A 51 -3.87 -31.50 -3.00
N GLN A 52 -4.41 -32.62 -3.48
CA GLN A 52 -5.15 -33.56 -2.64
C GLN A 52 -4.23 -34.15 -1.55
N GLY A 53 -4.59 -33.97 -0.28
CA GLY A 53 -3.77 -34.39 0.86
C GLY A 53 -2.49 -33.58 1.06
N GLY A 54 -2.32 -32.45 0.34
CA GLY A 54 -1.14 -31.60 0.48
C GLY A 54 -1.09 -30.90 1.83
N THR A 55 0.08 -30.92 2.47
CA THR A 55 0.34 -30.23 3.75
C THR A 55 1.03 -28.88 3.57
N GLY A 56 1.55 -28.61 2.37
CA GLY A 56 2.19 -27.36 1.98
C GLY A 56 2.51 -27.38 0.47
N VAL A 57 2.72 -26.19 -0.12
CA VAL A 57 3.08 -26.06 -1.53
C VAL A 57 3.76 -24.73 -1.79
N GLN A 58 4.65 -24.70 -2.78
CA GLN A 58 5.17 -23.44 -3.28
C GLN A 58 4.04 -22.55 -3.82
N THR A 59 4.12 -21.26 -3.54
CA THR A 59 3.10 -20.29 -3.96
C THR A 59 3.75 -18.99 -4.42
N ARG A 60 3.06 -18.27 -5.30
CA ARG A 60 3.41 -16.91 -5.66
C ARG A 60 2.75 -15.95 -4.68
N ILE A 61 3.57 -15.29 -3.87
CA ILE A 61 3.14 -14.30 -2.90
C ILE A 61 3.29 -12.92 -3.51
N TYR A 62 2.27 -12.08 -3.38
CA TYR A 62 2.32 -10.68 -3.79
C TYR A 62 1.62 -9.80 -2.77
N ALA A 63 2.11 -8.57 -2.64
CA ALA A 63 1.49 -7.54 -1.83
C ALA A 63 0.71 -6.59 -2.74
N MET A 64 -0.52 -6.26 -2.34
CA MET A 64 -1.31 -5.20 -2.96
C MET A 64 -1.23 -3.94 -2.10
N LEU A 65 -0.78 -2.85 -2.72
CA LEU A 65 -0.79 -1.53 -2.13
C LEU A 65 -2.12 -0.86 -2.45
N TYR A 66 -2.74 -0.25 -1.44
CA TYR A 66 -3.90 0.60 -1.67
C TYR A 66 -3.42 1.98 -2.12
N GLU A 67 -3.93 2.46 -3.24
CA GLU A 67 -3.81 3.87 -3.54
C GLU A 67 -4.59 4.62 -2.46
N ARG A 68 -3.87 5.37 -1.62
CA ARG A 68 -4.53 6.35 -0.77
C ARG A 68 -5.18 7.32 -1.73
N MET A 69 -6.51 7.24 -1.89
CA MET A 69 -7.26 8.30 -2.54
C MET A 69 -6.89 9.58 -1.79
N ASN A 70 -6.01 10.39 -2.39
CA ASN A 70 -5.81 11.75 -1.96
C ASN A 70 -7.18 12.38 -2.12
N ASP A 71 -7.84 12.60 -1.00
CA ASP A 71 -9.10 13.31 -0.90
C ASP A 71 -8.81 14.74 -1.38
N SER A 72 -8.91 14.93 -2.70
CA SER A 72 -8.78 16.20 -3.39
C SER A 72 -10.02 17.02 -3.13
N SER A 73 -10.31 17.24 -1.85
CA SER A 73 -11.04 18.43 -1.42
C SER A 73 -10.23 19.61 -1.95
N GLY A 74 -10.68 20.14 -3.10
CA GLY A 74 -10.05 21.23 -3.82
C GLY A 74 -9.92 22.44 -2.89
N ARG A 75 -8.80 22.51 -2.17
CA ARG A 75 -8.37 23.72 -1.49
C ARG A 75 -8.04 24.69 -2.61
N LEU A 76 -9.01 25.52 -3.00
CA LEU A 76 -8.72 26.78 -3.67
C LEU A 76 -7.65 27.48 -2.83
N SER A 77 -6.43 27.48 -3.35
CA SER A 77 -5.32 28.10 -2.65
C SER A 77 -5.60 29.60 -2.57
N SER A 78 -5.12 30.25 -1.51
CA SER A 78 -5.22 31.72 -1.37
C SER A 78 -4.63 32.47 -2.58
N GLN A 79 -3.77 31.80 -3.37
CA GLN A 79 -3.20 32.31 -4.61
C GLN A 79 -4.27 32.57 -5.68
N SER A 80 -5.31 31.73 -5.77
CA SER A 80 -6.36 31.85 -6.80
C SER A 80 -7.20 33.12 -6.65
N TRP A 81 -7.38 33.62 -5.43
CA TRP A 81 -8.16 34.83 -5.17
C TRP A 81 -7.41 36.09 -5.61
N LEU A 82 -6.10 36.17 -5.36
CA LEU A 82 -5.27 37.30 -5.80
C LEU A 82 -5.24 37.40 -7.33
N SER A 83 -5.13 36.26 -8.03
CA SER A 83 -5.19 36.24 -9.50
C SER A 83 -6.53 36.71 -10.04
N LEU A 84 -7.64 36.35 -9.41
CA LEU A 84 -8.98 36.80 -9.82
C LEU A 84 -9.17 38.31 -9.61
N PHE A 85 -8.72 38.85 -8.46
CA PHE A 85 -8.80 40.29 -8.19
C PHE A 85 -7.94 41.10 -9.15
N LEU A 86 -6.71 40.66 -9.43
CA LEU A 86 -5.83 41.31 -10.40
C LEU A 86 -6.44 41.27 -11.81
N PHE A 87 -7.00 40.13 -12.21
CA PHE A 87 -7.66 39.98 -13.50
C PHE A 87 -8.86 40.93 -13.64
N LEU A 88 -9.75 40.97 -12.63
CA LEU A 88 -10.90 41.87 -12.63
C LEU A 88 -10.49 43.35 -12.64
N TYR A 89 -9.44 43.71 -11.91
CA TYR A 89 -8.88 45.06 -11.92
C TYR A 89 -8.37 45.46 -13.31
N VAL A 90 -7.57 44.60 -13.95
CA VAL A 90 -7.04 44.86 -15.30
C VAL A 90 -8.18 44.99 -16.31
N VAL A 91 -9.15 44.08 -16.30
CA VAL A 91 -10.31 44.14 -17.20
C VAL A 91 -11.10 45.44 -16.99
N SER A 92 -11.34 45.85 -15.74
CA SER A 92 -12.02 47.12 -15.44
C SER A 92 -11.24 48.33 -15.96
N SER A 93 -9.91 48.34 -15.80
CA SER A 93 -9.06 49.44 -16.28
C SER A 93 -9.06 49.55 -17.81
N VAL A 94 -9.04 48.42 -18.52
CA VAL A 94 -9.10 48.38 -19.98
C VAL A 94 -10.47 48.84 -20.48
N LEU A 95 -11.56 48.40 -19.86
CA LEU A 95 -12.89 48.86 -20.25
C LEU A 95 -13.05 50.38 -20.08
N LYS A 96 -12.57 50.95 -18.97
CA LYS A 96 -12.63 52.40 -18.75
C LYS A 96 -11.89 53.19 -19.84
N ASN A 97 -10.71 52.73 -20.23
CA ASN A 97 -9.91 53.36 -21.28
C ASN A 97 -10.50 53.22 -22.70
N LEU A 98 -11.48 52.33 -22.91
CA LEU A 98 -12.17 52.16 -24.19
C LEU A 98 -13.47 52.96 -24.29
N THR A 99 -13.92 53.56 -23.18
CA THR A 99 -15.17 54.33 -23.09
C THR A 99 -14.96 55.84 -22.95
N GLU A 100 -13.71 56.30 -22.96
CA GLU A 100 -13.31 57.71 -23.16
C GLU A 100 -12.82 57.93 -24.60
#